data_AF-A0A4Y2EA70-F1
#
_entry.id   AF-A0A4Y2EA70-F1
#
_cell.length_a   1.000
_cell.length_b   1.000
_cell.length_c   1.000
_cell.angle_alpha   90.00
_cell.angle_beta   90.00
_cell.angle_gamma   90.00
#
_symmetry.space_group_name_H-M   'P 1'
#
loop_
_entity.id
_entity.type
_entity.pdbx_description
1 polymer ?
#
loop_
_entity_poly.entity_id
_entity_poly.type
_entity_poly.pdbx_seq_one_letter_code
_entity_poly.pdbx_strand_id
1 'polypeptide(L)'
;MHPSRVCEKTPICPSCGGIHSGICQAPQKCIHCQGEHSATSRGCPFYIKEQNILELKGRNHLTTAEARRMYNQSAKFNYAAAVKANTPSNNIEGQINEKMETMLLKMNEKIESITQIINAKMEQQATMLVEMFERLVESLLENLTAINKLGGVTISPI
;
A
#
# COMPACT_ATOMS: atom_id res chain seq x y z
N MET A 1 9.95 -18.15 -35.67
CA MET A 1 10.67 -19.20 -36.43
C MET A 1 10.52 -18.87 -37.91
N HIS A 2 11.59 -18.94 -38.69
CA HIS A 2 11.52 -18.75 -40.15
C HIS A 2 12.09 -19.99 -40.86
N PRO A 3 11.61 -20.35 -42.07
CA PRO A 3 12.08 -21.53 -42.79
C PRO A 3 13.50 -21.35 -43.31
N SER A 4 14.31 -22.41 -43.29
CA SER A 4 15.69 -22.38 -43.80
C SER A 4 15.79 -21.92 -45.26
N ARG A 5 14.75 -22.16 -46.07
CA ARG A 5 14.67 -21.73 -47.48
C ARG A 5 14.55 -20.21 -47.65
N VAL A 6 14.15 -19.50 -46.60
CA VAL A 6 13.94 -18.04 -46.59
C VAL A 6 15.10 -17.35 -45.83
N CYS A 7 16.02 -18.12 -45.27
CA CYS A 7 17.18 -17.57 -44.58
C CYS A 7 18.28 -17.24 -45.59
N GLU A 8 18.58 -15.97 -45.78
CA GLU A 8 19.70 -15.51 -46.60
C GLU A 8 21.06 -15.68 -45.89
N LYS A 9 21.06 -16.09 -44.62
CA LYS A 9 22.29 -16.23 -43.83
C LYS A 9 22.86 -17.63 -43.96
N THR A 10 24.19 -17.69 -44.11
CA THR A 10 24.92 -18.96 -44.08
C THR A 10 24.67 -19.70 -42.76
N PRO A 11 24.25 -20.98 -42.80
CA PRO A 11 24.03 -21.74 -41.58
C PRO A 11 25.36 -21.94 -40.85
N ILE A 12 25.36 -21.62 -39.57
CA ILE A 12 26.48 -21.83 -38.66
C ILE A 12 26.21 -23.05 -37.78
N CYS A 13 27.26 -23.81 -37.47
CA CYS A 13 27.15 -24.98 -36.62
C CYS A 13 26.74 -24.55 -35.19
N PRO A 14 25.64 -25.09 -34.64
CA PRO A 14 25.22 -24.72 -33.28
C PRO A 14 26.21 -25.20 -32.21
N SER A 15 27.01 -26.22 -32.52
CA SER A 15 28.01 -26.79 -31.60
C SER A 15 29.26 -25.93 -31.46
N CYS A 16 29.87 -25.47 -32.55
CA CYS A 16 31.16 -24.78 -32.52
C CYS A 16 31.14 -23.36 -33.09
N GLY A 17 30.03 -22.92 -33.69
CA GLY A 17 29.88 -21.61 -34.31
C GLY A 17 30.54 -21.45 -35.69
N GLY A 18 31.27 -22.46 -36.18
CA GLY A 18 31.91 -22.44 -37.49
C GLY A 18 30.97 -22.79 -38.64
N ILE A 19 31.39 -22.50 -39.87
CA ILE A 19 30.71 -22.92 -41.10
C ILE A 19 31.37 -24.21 -41.57
N HIS A 20 30.64 -25.32 -41.52
CA HIS A 20 31.09 -26.60 -42.07
C HIS A 20 29.89 -27.50 -42.38
N SER A 21 30.13 -28.56 -43.15
CA SER A 21 29.16 -29.61 -43.41
C SER A 21 29.60 -30.92 -42.73
N GLY A 22 28.65 -31.79 -42.40
CA GLY A 22 28.94 -33.08 -41.75
C GLY A 22 29.15 -33.01 -40.23
N ILE A 23 29.70 -34.07 -39.66
CA ILE A 23 29.85 -34.25 -38.20
C ILE A 23 30.84 -33.21 -37.66
N CYS A 24 30.40 -32.45 -36.66
CA CYS A 24 31.25 -31.49 -35.95
C CYS A 24 32.18 -32.24 -34.97
N GLN A 25 33.49 -32.11 -35.15
CA GLN A 25 34.51 -32.62 -34.22
C GLN A 25 35.16 -31.52 -33.39
N ALA A 26 34.82 -30.26 -33.64
CA ALA A 26 35.36 -29.13 -32.90
C ALA A 26 34.79 -29.09 -31.47
N PRO A 27 35.56 -28.56 -30.49
CA PRO A 27 35.06 -28.32 -29.15
C PRO A 27 33.79 -27.46 -29.16
N GLN A 28 32.88 -27.75 -28.22
CA GLN A 28 31.65 -26.99 -28.07
C GLN A 28 31.96 -25.55 -27.67
N LYS A 29 31.36 -24.59 -28.38
CA LYS A 29 31.54 -23.16 -28.12
C LYS A 29 30.27 -22.40 -28.49
N CYS A 30 29.64 -21.83 -27.48
CA CYS A 30 28.40 -21.10 -27.64
C CYS A 30 28.66 -19.75 -28.30
N ILE A 31 28.06 -19.49 -29.45
CA ILE A 31 28.20 -18.20 -30.17
C ILE A 31 27.66 -17.00 -29.38
N HIS A 32 26.76 -17.23 -28.42
CA HIS A 32 26.08 -16.15 -27.68
C HIS A 32 26.82 -15.75 -26.41
N CYS A 33 27.37 -16.71 -25.66
CA CYS A 33 28.04 -16.45 -24.38
C CYS A 33 29.51 -16.90 -24.34
N GLN A 34 30.02 -17.51 -25.42
CA GLN A 34 31.37 -18.04 -25.55
C GLN A 34 31.73 -19.20 -24.60
N GLY A 35 30.74 -19.77 -23.90
CA GLY A 35 30.94 -20.92 -23.01
C GLY A 35 31.06 -22.28 -23.72
N GLU A 36 31.52 -23.29 -22.98
CA GLU A 36 31.79 -24.66 -23.46
C GLU A 36 30.50 -25.50 -23.61
N HIS A 37 29.57 -25.02 -24.43
CA HIS A 37 28.30 -25.70 -24.73
C HIS A 37 27.75 -25.27 -26.10
N SER A 38 26.84 -26.08 -26.66
CA SER A 38 26.11 -25.74 -27.90
C SER A 38 25.26 -24.48 -27.71
N ALA A 39 25.14 -23.65 -28.75
CA ALA A 39 24.26 -22.48 -28.80
C ALA A 39 22.78 -22.81 -28.50
N THR A 40 22.36 -24.07 -28.63
CA THR A 40 21.01 -24.55 -28.34
C THR A 40 20.79 -24.98 -26.88
N SER A 41 21.82 -24.91 -26.03
CA SER A 41 21.74 -25.33 -24.63
C SER A 41 20.78 -24.46 -23.82
N ARG A 42 19.83 -25.10 -23.11
CA ARG A 42 18.93 -24.41 -22.17
C ARG A 42 19.64 -23.90 -20.90
N GLY A 43 20.82 -24.43 -20.61
CA GLY A 43 21.68 -23.94 -19.53
C GLY A 43 22.49 -22.69 -19.90
N CYS A 44 22.42 -22.21 -21.15
CA CYS A 44 23.16 -21.04 -21.57
C CYS A 44 22.70 -19.79 -20.80
N PRO A 45 23.59 -19.03 -20.13
CA PRO A 45 23.23 -17.81 -19.41
C PRO A 45 22.53 -16.78 -20.30
N PHE A 46 22.91 -16.71 -21.59
CA PHE A 46 22.26 -15.84 -22.56
C PHE A 46 20.82 -16.29 -22.85
N TYR A 47 20.59 -17.59 -23.04
CA TYR A 47 19.25 -18.14 -23.25
C TYR A 47 18.34 -17.88 -22.04
N ILE A 48 18.83 -18.17 -20.83
CA ILE A 48 18.10 -17.93 -19.57
C ILE A 48 17.73 -16.45 -19.44
N LYS A 49 18.67 -15.55 -19.72
CA LYS A 49 18.42 -14.11 -19.73
C LYS A 49 17.29 -13.72 -20.69
N GLU A 50 17.33 -14.20 -21.93
CA GLU A 50 16.30 -13.89 -22.93
C GLU A 50 14.94 -14.48 -22.56
N GLN A 51 14.89 -15.69 -22.00
CA GLN A 51 13.65 -16.29 -21.47
C GLN A 51 13.02 -15.40 -20.40
N ASN A 52 13.80 -14.97 -19.40
CA ASN A 52 13.29 -14.10 -18.33
C ASN A 52 12.78 -12.76 -18.86
N ILE A 53 13.43 -12.17 -19.87
CA ILE A 53 12.98 -10.92 -20.50
C ILE A 53 11.63 -11.14 -21.21
N LEU A 54 11.46 -12.26 -21.94
CA LEU A 54 10.20 -12.59 -22.61
C LEU A 54 9.08 -12.87 -21.61
N GLU A 55 9.40 -13.51 -20.49
CA GLU A 55 8.46 -13.78 -19.41
C GLU A 55 8.00 -12.47 -18.75
N LEU A 56 8.93 -11.56 -18.45
CA LEU A 56 8.65 -10.23 -17.92
C LEU A 56 7.77 -9.42 -18.88
N LYS A 57 8.09 -9.50 -20.18
CA LYS A 57 7.31 -8.87 -21.24
C LYS A 57 5.85 -9.34 -21.22
N GLY A 58 5.63 -10.65 -21.21
CA GLY A 58 4.30 -11.26 -21.23
C GLY A 58 3.48 -10.93 -19.99
N ARG A 59 4.10 -11.01 -18.80
CA ARG A 59 3.42 -10.74 -17.53
C ARG A 59 3.00 -9.28 -17.33
N ASN A 60 3.76 -8.34 -17.88
CA ASN A 60 3.56 -6.90 -17.64
C ASN A 60 3.05 -6.16 -18.88
N HIS A 61 2.68 -6.88 -19.94
CA HIS A 61 2.19 -6.30 -21.21
C HIS A 61 3.12 -5.24 -21.80
N LEU A 62 4.44 -5.46 -21.69
CA LEU A 62 5.45 -4.50 -22.13
C LEU A 62 5.85 -4.72 -23.59
N THR A 63 6.46 -3.71 -24.18
CA THR A 63 7.28 -3.91 -25.38
C THR A 63 8.55 -4.68 -25.04
N THR A 64 9.16 -5.33 -26.04
CA THR A 64 10.44 -6.03 -25.86
C THR A 64 11.56 -5.08 -25.38
N ALA A 65 11.54 -3.83 -25.84
CA ALA A 65 12.54 -2.83 -25.47
C ALA A 65 12.42 -2.43 -23.99
N GLU A 66 11.19 -2.22 -23.49
CA GLU A 66 10.92 -1.90 -22.09
C GLU A 66 11.28 -3.05 -21.16
N ALA A 67 10.83 -4.28 -21.47
CA ALA A 67 11.19 -5.46 -20.69
C ALA A 67 12.71 -5.65 -20.58
N ARG A 68 13.43 -5.42 -21.69
CA ARG A 68 14.90 -5.46 -21.70
C ARG A 68 15.53 -4.35 -20.87
N ARG A 69 15.00 -3.12 -20.91
CA ARG A 69 15.47 -2.01 -20.06
C ARG A 69 15.28 -2.36 -18.58
N MET A 70 14.09 -2.77 -18.18
CA MET A 70 13.76 -3.11 -16.80
C MET A 70 14.59 -4.27 -16.26
N TYR A 71 14.73 -5.36 -17.02
CA TYR A 71 15.55 -6.52 -16.62
C TYR A 71 17.03 -6.16 -16.44
N ASN A 72 17.58 -5.32 -17.33
CA ASN A 72 18.96 -4.88 -17.20
C ASN A 72 19.15 -3.83 -16.10
N GLN A 73 18.09 -3.11 -15.72
CA GLN A 73 18.12 -2.12 -14.64
C GLN A 73 18.02 -2.78 -13.26
N SER A 74 17.23 -3.86 -13.11
CA SER A 74 17.21 -4.66 -11.87
C SER A 74 18.52 -5.42 -11.64
N ALA A 75 19.18 -5.90 -12.70
CA ALA A 75 20.51 -6.50 -12.63
C ALA A 75 21.62 -5.49 -12.32
N LYS A 76 21.35 -4.19 -12.53
CA LYS A 76 22.22 -3.08 -12.17
C LYS A 76 21.75 -2.50 -10.83
N PHE A 77 22.01 -3.21 -9.74
CA PHE A 77 22.10 -2.56 -8.42
C PHE A 77 23.26 -1.56 -8.49
N ASN A 78 22.97 -0.36 -8.99
CA ASN A 78 23.93 0.71 -9.07
C ASN A 78 24.28 1.09 -7.63
N TYR A 79 25.54 0.96 -7.24
CA TYR A 79 26.05 1.45 -5.95
C TYR A 79 25.61 2.90 -5.71
N ALA A 80 25.57 3.74 -6.76
CA ALA A 80 25.05 5.11 -6.69
C ALA A 80 23.55 5.20 -6.37
N ALA A 81 22.72 4.24 -6.79
CA ALA A 81 21.29 4.20 -6.43
C ALA A 81 21.09 3.70 -4.99
N ALA A 82 21.89 2.72 -4.56
CA ALA A 82 21.93 2.28 -3.17
C ALA A 82 22.47 3.37 -2.23
N VAL A 83 23.46 4.16 -2.64
CA VAL A 83 23.99 5.31 -1.88
C VAL A 83 23.02 6.50 -1.90
N LYS A 84 22.22 6.71 -2.96
CA LYS A 84 21.12 7.69 -2.93
C LYS A 84 19.95 7.24 -2.05
N ALA A 85 19.69 5.94 -1.97
CA ALA A 85 18.71 5.37 -1.04
C ALA A 85 19.23 5.35 0.41
N ASN A 86 20.55 5.20 0.59
CA ASN A 86 21.26 5.17 1.88
C ASN A 86 22.06 6.44 2.14
N THR A 87 21.69 7.58 1.54
CA THR A 87 22.21 8.86 2.03
C THR A 87 21.68 8.98 3.45
N PRO A 88 22.52 9.16 4.47
CA PRO A 88 22.02 9.65 5.74
C PRO A 88 21.30 10.93 5.39
N SER A 89 19.97 10.93 5.48
CA SER A 89 19.22 12.17 5.38
C SER A 89 19.82 13.04 6.47
N ASN A 90 20.58 14.05 6.10
CA ASN A 90 21.25 15.01 6.96
C ASN A 90 20.23 15.89 7.73
N ASN A 91 18.98 15.43 7.80
CA ASN A 91 17.86 16.02 8.47
C ASN A 91 17.09 14.95 9.28
N ILE A 92 17.80 14.03 9.94
CA ILE A 92 17.20 13.15 10.96
C ILE A 92 16.54 14.02 12.03
N GLU A 93 17.19 15.11 12.42
CA GLU A 93 16.67 16.08 13.38
C GLU A 93 15.33 16.68 12.94
N GLY A 94 15.19 17.15 11.69
CA GLY A 94 13.93 17.68 11.17
C GLY A 94 12.84 16.62 11.01
N GLN A 95 13.18 15.38 10.64
CA GLN A 95 12.22 14.28 10.61
C GLN A 95 11.71 13.92 12.02
N ILE A 96 12.59 14.00 13.03
CA ILE A 96 12.20 13.81 14.43
C ILE A 96 11.30 14.95 14.88
N ASN A 97 11.67 16.20 14.56
CA ASN A 97 10.89 17.39 14.91
C ASN A 97 9.50 17.37 14.26
N GLU A 98 9.39 17.04 12.97
CA GLU A 98 8.11 16.95 12.26
C GLU A 98 7.22 15.84 12.87
N LYS A 99 7.80 14.69 13.21
CA LYS A 99 7.07 13.61 13.90
C LYS A 99 6.62 14.02 15.30
N MET A 100 7.45 14.77 16.02
CA MET A 100 7.14 15.30 17.35
C MET A 100 6.00 16.33 17.26
N GLU A 101 6.07 17.27 16.33
CA GLU A 101 5.01 18.25 16.09
C GLU A 101 3.69 17.57 15.71
N THR A 102 3.74 16.56 14.83
CA THR A 102 2.55 15.78 14.46
C THR A 102 1.94 15.06 15.66
N MET A 103 2.78 14.53 16.55
CA MET A 103 2.31 13.86 17.76
C MET A 103 1.68 14.86 18.74
N LEU A 104 2.29 16.04 18.91
CA LEU A 104 1.75 17.12 19.74
C LEU A 104 0.40 17.63 19.22
N LEU A 105 0.27 17.84 17.91
CA LEU A 105 -0.98 18.28 17.29
C LEU A 105 -2.12 17.28 17.56
N LYS A 106 -1.86 15.98 17.32
CA LYS A 106 -2.85 14.91 17.59
C LYS A 106 -3.21 14.80 19.07
N MET A 107 -2.26 15.07 19.96
CA MET A 107 -2.54 15.08 21.39
C MET A 107 -3.42 16.27 21.76
N ASN A 108 -3.18 17.44 21.18
CA ASN A 108 -3.99 18.63 21.37
C ASN A 108 -5.43 18.45 20.87
N GLU A 109 -5.60 17.90 19.67
CA GLU A 109 -6.92 17.56 19.11
C GLU A 109 -7.70 16.61 20.03
N LYS A 110 -7.02 15.60 20.60
CA LYS A 110 -7.65 14.69 21.57
C LYS A 110 -8.06 15.40 22.86
N ILE A 111 -7.24 16.31 23.37
CA ILE A 111 -7.56 17.09 24.58
C ILE A 111 -8.79 17.97 24.33
N GLU A 112 -8.86 18.62 23.18
CA GLU A 112 -9.99 19.45 22.79
C GLU A 112 -11.28 18.63 22.64
N SER A 113 -11.19 17.47 21.98
CA SER A 113 -12.31 16.52 21.86
C SER A 113 -12.81 16.06 23.23
N ILE A 114 -11.91 15.72 24.16
CA ILE A 114 -12.29 15.34 25.53
C ILE A 114 -12.99 16.50 26.25
N THR A 115 -12.49 17.73 26.08
CA THR A 115 -13.08 18.93 26.70
C THR A 115 -14.51 19.15 26.20
N GLN A 116 -14.74 19.01 24.90
CA GLN A 116 -16.08 19.12 24.30
C GLN A 116 -17.02 18.05 24.83
N ILE A 117 -16.56 16.79 24.93
CA ILE A 117 -17.37 15.69 25.46
C ILE A 117 -17.76 15.95 26.91
N ILE A 118 -16.83 16.44 27.74
CA ILE A 118 -17.11 16.77 29.14
C ILE A 118 -18.15 17.88 29.23
N ASN A 119 -17.99 18.96 28.46
CA ASN A 119 -18.95 20.07 28.45
C ASN A 119 -20.34 19.62 28.02
N ALA A 120 -20.46 18.89 26.91
CA ALA A 120 -21.74 18.37 26.45
C ALA A 120 -22.42 17.45 27.48
N LYS A 121 -21.63 16.62 28.17
CA LYS A 121 -22.15 15.75 29.23
C LYS A 121 -22.58 16.53 30.48
N MET A 122 -21.86 17.59 30.85
CA MET A 122 -22.26 18.48 31.94
C MET A 122 -23.56 19.21 31.62
N GLU A 123 -23.70 19.74 30.41
CA GLU A 123 -24.93 20.38 29.94
C GLU A 123 -26.11 19.40 29.95
N GLN A 124 -25.90 18.19 29.41
CA GLN A 124 -26.92 17.14 29.43
C GLN A 124 -27.37 16.79 30.86
N GLN A 125 -26.42 16.69 31.80
CA GLN A 125 -26.75 16.45 33.21
C GLN A 125 -27.51 17.62 33.84
N ALA A 126 -27.14 18.87 33.51
CA ALA A 126 -27.85 20.05 33.98
C ALA A 126 -29.30 20.09 33.47
N THR A 127 -29.52 19.82 32.18
CA THR A 127 -30.86 19.74 31.58
C THR A 127 -31.70 18.65 32.24
N MET A 128 -31.13 17.46 32.45
CA MET A 128 -31.84 16.35 33.09
C MET A 128 -32.26 16.67 34.52
N LEU A 129 -31.42 17.39 35.26
CA LEU A 129 -31.76 17.85 36.61
C LEU A 129 -32.91 18.86 36.58
N VAL A 130 -32.88 19.84 35.67
CA VAL A 130 -33.96 20.83 35.50
C VAL A 130 -35.28 20.13 35.16
N GLU A 131 -35.30 19.22 34.19
CA GLU A 131 -36.50 18.45 33.83
C GLU A 131 -37.04 17.58 34.98
N MET A 132 -36.16 17.09 35.86
CA MET A 132 -36.57 16.33 37.04
C MET A 132 -37.24 17.25 38.07
N PHE A 133 -36.71 18.47 38.25
CA PHE A 133 -37.31 19.48 39.12
C PHE A 133 -38.67 19.96 38.58
N GLU A 134 -38.79 20.23 37.28
CA GLU A 134 -40.05 20.64 36.65
C GLU A 134 -41.15 19.60 36.87
N ARG A 135 -40.86 18.32 36.60
CA ARG A 135 -41.79 17.21 36.85
C ARG A 135 -42.21 17.09 38.32
N LEU A 136 -41.29 17.32 39.25
CA LEU A 136 -41.60 17.30 40.68
C LEU A 136 -42.54 18.45 41.06
N VAL A 137 -42.28 19.66 40.56
CA VAL A 137 -43.11 20.84 40.80
C VAL A 137 -44.51 20.65 40.22
N GLU A 138 -44.62 20.15 38.99
CA GLU A 138 -45.90 19.84 38.35
C GLU A 138 -46.71 18.84 39.17
N SER A 139 -46.10 17.73 39.59
CA SER A 139 -46.77 16.72 40.41
C SER A 139 -47.24 17.27 41.76
N LEU A 140 -46.43 18.10 42.43
CA LEU A 140 -46.82 18.76 43.67
C LEU A 140 -47.99 19.72 43.47
N LEU A 141 -48.00 20.49 42.39
CA LEU A 141 -49.08 21.41 42.06
C LEU A 141 -50.38 20.66 41.77
N GLU A 142 -50.32 19.58 40.98
CA GLU A 142 -51.47 18.71 40.71
C GLU A 142 -52.06 18.15 42.01
N ASN A 143 -51.22 17.61 42.89
CA ASN A 143 -51.66 17.10 44.19
C ASN A 143 -52.34 18.19 45.05
N LEU A 144 -51.77 19.40 45.08
CA LEU A 144 -52.36 20.52 45.82
C LEU A 144 -53.74 20.91 45.26
N THR A 145 -53.89 20.96 43.94
CA THR A 145 -55.18 21.28 43.31
C THR A 145 -56.24 20.21 43.57
N ALA A 146 -55.85 18.93 43.62
CA ALA A 146 -56.75 17.83 43.96
C ALA A 146 -57.27 17.94 45.40
N ILE A 147 -56.39 18.27 46.35
CA ILE A 147 -56.76 18.47 47.76
C ILE A 147 -57.75 19.63 47.91
N ASN A 148 -57.51 20.77 47.25
CA ASN A 148 -58.40 21.93 47.31
C ASN A 148 -59.80 21.64 46.75
N LYS A 149 -59.93 20.80 45.72
CA LYS A 149 -61.24 20.36 45.19
C LYS A 149 -62.02 19.49 46.18
N LEU A 150 -61.35 18.65 46.96
CA LEU A 150 -61.97 17.80 47.98
C LEU A 150 -62.47 18.61 49.20
N GLY A 151 -61.73 19.66 49.59
CA GLY A 151 -62.11 20.55 50.70
C GLY A 151 -63.28 21.51 50.39
N GLY A 152 -63.67 21.66 49.12
CA GLY A 152 -64.77 22.53 48.68
C GLY A 152 -66.19 21.92 48.77
N VAL A 153 -66.33 20.67 49.21
CA VAL A 153 -67.64 20.02 49.39
C VAL A 153 -68.26 20.52 50.69
N THR A 154 -68.99 21.63 50.62
CA THR A 154 -69.79 22.13 51.74
C THR A 154 -70.93 21.15 52.04
N ILE A 155 -70.90 20.54 53.22
CA ILE A 155 -72.03 19.80 53.77
C ILE A 155 -73.10 20.84 54.13
N SER A 156 -74.19 20.91 53.36
CA SER A 156 -75.36 21.73 53.70
C SER A 156 -75.97 21.20 55.02
N PRO A 157 -76.27 22.08 55.99
CA PRO A 157 -76.89 21.63 57.24
C PRO A 157 -78.37 21.31 57.01
N ILE A 158 -78.81 20.16 57.53
CA ILE A 158 -80.21 19.77 57.77
C ILE A 158 -80.64 20.38 59.12
#